data_AF-A0A846GFA7-F1
#
_entry.id   AF-A0A846GFA7-F1
#
_cell.length_a   1.000
_cell.length_b   1.000
_cell.length_c   1.000
_cell.angle_alpha   90.00
_cell.angle_beta   90.00
_cell.angle_gamma   90.00
#
_symmetry.space_group_name_H-M   'P 1'
#
loop_
_entity.id
_entity.type
_entity.pdbx_description
1 polymer ?
#
loop_
_entity_poly.entity_id
_entity_poly.type
_entity_poly.pdbx_seq_one_letter_code
_entity_poly.pdbx_strand_id
1 'polypeptide(L)'
;MSNTQLNLISHRTTDGMPYQHLRIEITNPDGIIEPVDLRGLQISSNIQWQQGVVIEGRAPMWLYAYLVHECHPASWVGCYDTRLGAVVVSTSRGDKQARR
;
A
#
# COMPACT_ATOMS: atom_id res chain seq x y z
N MET A 1 -12.87 -4.18 -17.77
CA MET A 1 -12.42 -4.91 -16.56
C MET A 1 -11.24 -4.13 -16.01
N SER A 2 -11.11 -3.96 -14.69
CA SER A 2 -9.99 -3.20 -14.13
C SER A 2 -8.69 -4.01 -14.29
N ASN A 3 -7.66 -3.40 -14.85
CA ASN A 3 -6.34 -4.03 -15.10
C ASN A 3 -5.47 -4.15 -13.84
N THR A 4 -5.99 -3.69 -12.71
CA THR A 4 -5.32 -3.70 -11.40
C THR A 4 -6.35 -4.00 -10.33
N GLN A 5 -6.01 -4.93 -9.44
CA GLN A 5 -6.78 -5.28 -8.25
C GLN A 5 -5.97 -4.95 -7.00
N LEU A 6 -6.65 -4.45 -5.97
CA LEU A 6 -6.06 -4.12 -4.68
C LEU A 6 -6.70 -4.99 -3.59
N ASN A 7 -5.88 -5.72 -2.85
CA ASN A 7 -6.33 -6.60 -1.78
C ASN A 7 -5.74 -6.13 -0.44
N LEU A 8 -6.57 -6.03 0.59
CA LEU A 8 -6.13 -5.71 1.95
C LEU A 8 -5.87 -6.98 2.75
N ILE A 9 -4.72 -7.03 3.43
CA ILE A 9 -4.33 -8.16 4.27
C ILE A 9 -3.92 -7.60 5.64
N SER A 10 -4.50 -8.12 6.71
CA SER A 10 -4.16 -7.70 8.07
C SER A 10 -2.85 -8.34 8.54
N HIS A 11 -1.98 -7.55 9.14
CA HIS A 11 -0.68 -7.96 9.68
C HIS A 11 -0.45 -7.43 11.11
N ARG A 12 0.58 -7.96 11.75
CA ARG A 12 1.06 -7.50 13.07
C ARG A 12 2.57 -7.37 13.05
N THR A 13 3.07 -6.28 13.63
CA THR A 13 4.50 -6.07 13.84
C THR A 13 5.03 -7.08 14.87
N THR A 14 6.35 -7.14 15.05
CA THR A 14 6.99 -8.03 16.03
C THR A 14 6.57 -7.75 17.48
N ASP A 15 6.16 -6.52 17.78
CA ASP A 15 5.61 -6.11 19.08
C ASP A 15 4.06 -6.15 19.13
N GLY A 16 3.43 -6.73 18.11
CA GLY A 16 1.99 -7.03 18.09
C GLY A 16 1.07 -5.88 17.64
N MET A 17 1.62 -4.72 17.28
CA MET A 17 0.84 -3.60 16.76
C MET A 17 0.22 -3.94 15.40
N PRO A 18 -1.09 -3.68 15.20
CA PRO A 18 -1.75 -3.99 13.94
C PRO A 18 -1.30 -3.03 12.83
N TYR A 19 -1.11 -3.58 11.64
CA TYR A 19 -0.94 -2.84 10.39
C TYR A 19 -1.52 -3.66 9.25
N GLN A 20 -1.54 -3.13 8.03
CA GLN A 20 -2.20 -3.77 6.90
C GLN A 20 -1.35 -3.66 5.65
N HIS A 21 -1.31 -4.73 4.86
CA HIS A 21 -0.74 -4.74 3.53
C HIS A 21 -1.82 -4.40 2.50
N LEU A 22 -1.51 -3.49 1.59
CA LEU A 22 -2.26 -3.22 0.37
C LEU A 22 -1.52 -3.90 -0.79
N ARG A 23 -1.97 -5.12 -1.13
CA ARG A 23 -1.38 -5.93 -2.20
C ARG A 23 -1.92 -5.52 -3.55
N ILE A 24 -1.01 -5.19 -4.46
CA ILE A 24 -1.26 -4.91 -5.86
C ILE A 24 -1.18 -6.21 -6.65
N GLU A 25 -2.19 -6.44 -7.48
CA GLU A 25 -2.21 -7.51 -8.47
C GLU A 25 -2.55 -6.92 -9.85
N ILE A 26 -1.61 -7.03 -10.79
CA ILE A 26 -1.85 -6.67 -12.20
C ILE A 26 -2.56 -7.84 -12.86
N THR A 27 -3.80 -7.62 -13.29
CA THR A 27 -4.67 -8.65 -13.87
C THR A 27 -4.59 -8.69 -15.40
N ASN A 28 -3.90 -7.72 -16.02
CA ASN A 28 -3.68 -7.72 -17.47
C ASN A 28 -2.77 -8.89 -17.88
N PRO A 29 -3.14 -9.72 -18.87
CA PRO A 29 -2.35 -10.89 -19.27
C PRO A 29 -0.90 -10.61 -19.71
N ASP A 30 -0.61 -9.44 -20.26
CA ASP A 30 0.76 -9.04 -20.63
C ASP A 30 1.56 -8.45 -19.45
N GLY A 31 0.92 -8.26 -18.29
CA GLY A 31 1.51 -7.65 -17.09
C GLY A 31 1.80 -6.15 -17.23
N ILE A 32 1.27 -5.50 -18.27
CA ILE A 32 1.46 -4.08 -18.54
C ILE A 32 0.23 -3.32 -18.05
N ILE A 33 0.46 -2.19 -17.41
CA ILE A 33 -0.58 -1.21 -17.07
C ILE A 33 -0.11 0.15 -17.54
N GLU A 34 -1.06 1.01 -17.88
CA GLU A 34 -0.83 2.37 -18.33
C GLU A 34 -1.34 3.38 -17.30
N PRO A 35 -0.82 4.63 -17.28
CA PRO A 35 -1.32 5.64 -16.36
C PRO A 35 -2.83 5.92 -16.45
N VAL A 36 -3.46 5.64 -17.60
CA VAL A 36 -4.92 5.75 -17.75
C VAL A 36 -5.68 4.74 -16.88
N ASP A 37 -5.08 3.59 -16.56
CA ASP A 37 -5.67 2.56 -15.70
C ASP A 37 -5.82 3.00 -14.24
N LEU A 38 -5.15 4.08 -13.84
CA LEU A 38 -5.36 4.70 -12.52
C LEU A 38 -6.75 5.31 -12.37
N ARG A 39 -7.42 5.66 -13.49
CA ARG A 39 -8.73 6.31 -13.42
C ARG A 39 -9.75 5.34 -12.83
N GLY A 40 -10.28 5.71 -11.66
CA GLY A 40 -11.27 4.88 -10.98
C GLY A 40 -10.67 3.69 -10.24
N LEU A 41 -9.34 3.61 -10.09
CA LEU A 41 -8.74 2.73 -9.11
C LEU A 41 -9.21 3.19 -7.73
N GLN A 42 -9.94 2.32 -7.02
CA GLN A 42 -10.47 2.63 -5.70
C GLN A 42 -9.71 1.83 -4.66
N ILE A 43 -9.20 2.52 -3.64
CA ILE A 43 -8.76 1.86 -2.43
C ILE A 43 -10.01 1.32 -1.73
N SER A 44 -9.96 0.05 -1.34
CA SER A 44 -11.06 -0.62 -0.65
C SER A 44 -11.54 0.20 0.55
N SER A 45 -12.86 0.35 0.69
CA SER A 45 -13.50 1.12 1.77
C SER A 45 -13.25 0.56 3.18
N ASN A 46 -12.70 -0.64 3.28
CA ASN A 46 -12.46 -1.34 4.55
C ASN A 46 -11.08 -1.04 5.16
N ILE A 47 -10.29 -0.18 4.52
CA ILE A 47 -8.94 0.18 4.99
C ILE A 47 -9.00 0.89 6.36
N GLN A 48 -8.17 0.44 7.30
CA GLN A 48 -8.11 0.98 8.65
C GLN A 48 -7.08 2.13 8.74
N TRP A 49 -7.50 3.37 8.45
CA TRP A 49 -6.59 4.53 8.40
C TRP A 49 -5.84 4.84 9.71
N GLN A 50 -6.32 4.34 10.84
CA GLN A 50 -5.64 4.44 12.15
C GLN A 50 -4.44 3.47 12.29
N GLN A 51 -4.14 2.70 11.25
CA GLN A 51 -3.01 1.76 11.21
C GLN A 51 -2.03 2.15 10.11
N GLY A 52 -0.83 1.58 10.18
CA GLY A 52 0.12 1.58 9.08
C GLY A 52 -0.38 0.82 7.84
N VAL A 53 -0.05 1.34 6.65
CA VAL A 53 -0.33 0.68 5.37
C VAL A 53 0.98 0.38 4.65
N VAL A 54 1.19 -0.88 4.28
CA VAL A 54 2.34 -1.32 3.48
C VAL A 54 1.88 -1.68 2.08
N ILE A 55 2.40 -1.00 1.07
CA ILE A 55 2.12 -1.31 -0.33
C ILE A 55 3.06 -2.42 -0.78
N GLU A 56 2.51 -3.48 -1.35
CA GLU A 56 3.28 -4.62 -1.86
C GLU A 56 2.74 -5.13 -3.20
N GLY A 57 3.53 -5.96 -3.89
CA GLY A 57 3.17 -6.54 -5.19
C GLY A 57 4.13 -6.15 -6.29
N ARG A 58 3.93 -6.68 -7.49
CA ARG A 58 4.74 -6.31 -8.66
C ARG A 58 4.02 -5.22 -9.43
N ALA A 59 4.57 -4.01 -9.44
CA ALA A 59 3.97 -2.88 -10.13
C ALA A 59 5.01 -1.82 -10.55
N PRO A 60 4.70 -0.98 -11.55
CA PRO A 60 5.51 0.19 -11.89
C PRO A 60 5.63 1.19 -10.73
N MET A 61 6.75 1.91 -10.67
CA MET A 61 7.02 2.91 -9.62
C MET A 61 5.97 4.02 -9.53
N TRP A 62 5.38 4.42 -10.66
CA TRP A 62 4.33 5.44 -10.64
C TRP A 62 3.06 4.98 -9.93
N LEU A 63 2.74 3.67 -9.94
CA LEU A 63 1.59 3.12 -9.21
C LEU A 63 1.88 3.14 -7.72
N TYR A 64 3.10 2.78 -7.33
CA TYR A 64 3.55 2.94 -5.94
C TYR A 64 3.44 4.39 -5.47
N ALA A 65 3.95 5.35 -6.24
CA ALA A 65 3.88 6.77 -5.88
C ALA A 65 2.41 7.26 -5.75
N TYR A 66 1.54 6.84 -6.68
CA TYR A 66 0.12 7.12 -6.62
C TYR A 66 -0.53 6.55 -5.35
N LEU A 67 -0.31 5.27 -5.06
CA LEU A 67 -0.88 4.63 -3.88
C LEU A 67 -0.32 5.19 -2.57
N VAL A 68 0.96 5.61 -2.53
CA VAL A 68 1.51 6.31 -1.36
C VAL A 68 0.75 7.60 -1.08
N HIS A 69 0.39 8.36 -2.12
CA HIS A 69 -0.41 9.57 -1.98
C HIS A 69 -1.84 9.28 -1.52
N GLU A 70 -2.50 8.31 -2.15
CA GLU A 70 -3.86 7.90 -1.78
C GLU A 70 -3.93 7.34 -0.35
N CYS A 71 -2.86 6.67 0.10
CA CYS A 71 -2.74 6.16 1.46
C CYS A 71 -2.21 7.17 2.49
N HIS A 72 -1.96 8.44 2.12
CA HIS A 72 -1.43 9.43 3.07
C HIS A 72 -2.28 9.66 4.34
N PRO A 73 -3.60 9.39 4.40
CA PRO A 73 -4.36 9.48 5.65
C PRO A 73 -4.01 8.39 6.67
N ALA A 74 -3.29 7.34 6.26
CA ALA A 74 -2.82 6.30 7.16
C ALA A 74 -1.85 6.86 8.23
N SER A 75 -1.68 6.11 9.32
CA SER A 75 -0.80 6.55 10.40
C SER A 75 0.67 6.60 9.94
N TRP A 76 1.08 5.62 9.13
CA TRP A 76 2.25 5.67 8.26
C TRP A 76 2.00 4.87 6.98
N VAL A 77 2.78 5.17 5.95
CA VAL A 77 2.78 4.42 4.68
C VAL A 77 4.18 3.88 4.43
N GLY A 78 4.27 2.62 4.07
CA GLY A 78 5.52 1.96 3.69
C GLY A 78 5.41 1.21 2.37
N CYS A 79 6.56 0.92 1.77
CA CYS A 79 6.68 0.03 0.61
C CYS A 79 7.40 -1.24 1.04
N TYR A 80 6.87 -2.40 0.66
CA TYR A 80 7.53 -3.67 0.94
C TYR A 80 8.70 -3.92 -0.02
N ASP A 81 9.90 -4.13 0.52
CA ASP A 81 11.05 -4.69 -0.18
C ASP A 81 11.35 -6.06 0.43
N THR A 82 11.46 -7.12 -0.38
CA THR A 82 11.67 -8.50 0.09
C THR A 82 12.94 -8.68 0.92
N ARG A 83 13.92 -7.78 0.80
CA ARG A 83 15.20 -7.84 1.53
C ARG A 83 15.16 -7.07 2.84
N LEU A 84 14.27 -6.08 2.96
CA LEU A 84 14.22 -5.16 4.11
C LEU A 84 12.93 -5.26 4.91
N GLY A 85 11.87 -5.87 4.35
CA GLY A 85 10.52 -5.77 4.85
C GLY A 85 9.85 -4.45 4.48
N ALA A 86 8.98 -3.95 5.35
CA ALA A 86 8.28 -2.69 5.14
C ALA A 86 9.22 -1.50 5.39
N VAL A 87 9.50 -0.71 4.34
CA VAL A 87 10.27 0.54 4.43
C VAL A 87 9.29 1.70 4.50
N VAL A 88 9.28 2.43 5.62
CA VAL A 88 8.40 3.59 5.82
C VAL A 88 8.84 4.74 4.92
N VAL A 89 7.91 5.27 4.11
CA VAL A 89 8.16 6.37 3.16
C VAL A 89 7.40 7.65 3.52
N SER A 90 6.36 7.55 4.35
CA SER A 90 5.59 8.70 4.85
C SER A 90 5.02 8.41 6.23
N THR A 91 4.98 9.43 7.08
CA THR A 91 4.36 9.36 8.41
C THR A 91 3.44 10.56 8.58
N SER A 92 2.20 10.34 9.02
CA SER A 92 1.35 11.45 9.43
C SER A 92 1.72 11.93 10.84
N ARG A 93 1.48 13.21 11.13
CA ARG A 93 1.97 13.86 12.37
C ARG A 93 1.37 13.18 13.61
N GLY A 94 2.22 12.55 14.42
CA GLY A 94 1.86 11.99 15.72
C GLY A 94 2.08 10.49 15.86
N ASP A 95 2.49 9.80 14.79
CA ASP A 95 2.59 8.36 14.85
C ASP A 95 3.89 7.87 15.54
N LYS A 96 3.70 7.09 16.60
CA LYS A 96 4.77 6.40 17.34
C LYS A 96 5.07 5.01 16.78
N GLN A 97 4.16 4.44 15.97
CA GLN A 97 4.30 3.11 15.37
C GLN A 97 5.44 3.08 14.34
N ALA A 98 5.60 4.13 13.55
CA ALA A 98 6.60 4.19 12.48
C ALA A 98 8.08 4.30 12.93
N ARG A 99 8.32 4.59 14.21
CA ARG A 99 9.67 4.86 14.76
C ARG A 99 10.24 3.71 15.59
N ARG A 100 9.53 2.59 15.66
CA ARG A 100 9.86 1.42 16.47
C ARG A 100 10.13 0.24 15.56
#